data_AF-A0AAU1C310-F1
#
_entry.id   AF-A0AAU1C310-F1
#
_cell.length_a   1.000
_cell.length_b   1.000
_cell.length_c   1.000
_cell.angle_alpha   90.00
_cell.angle_beta   90.00
_cell.angle_gamma   90.00
#
_symmetry.space_group_name_H-M   'P 1'
#
loop_
_entity.id
_entity.type
_entity.pdbx_description
1 polymer ?
#
loop_
_entity_poly.entity_id
_entity_poly.type
_entity_poly.pdbx_seq_one_letter_code
_entity_poly.pdbx_strand_id
1 'polypeptide(L)'
;MSLLTASELITFARQVAPQLGSQCRALPDDRQDGAVRIVDDEGRALILYQEEAKPERLFLTARLPEAAEAAGFAVRPLTVAASSAAVHVAAHIRRRLLPSLAQVLAEYKTRPAPPAGRQPAPADDITEPLTPLTRDAAEVLNALALPYTPDTCDGWVIGEVVSRHRSLPAAWWQTVAREGDTDRAGSRGMVPFLADALRRAGLQTAEPLHGRWVYFAPPQPGPALPRSRYAVEISSERSGSWDLVDRYTGAAIRSSGDQERIGFFAEQLENEHDALRELRVASLDLPGIQVGAAESPVLRMVAVILAREGFVPYGLDGVEHADVPGFLTVACPSRPGHVKVYRVLEPWGSGRPSPGQGAVGGGQRFDRDLAAYARCLTRPGIRAAVDGDHVQVEFIAAPTLLGAPGGASGGDKSALRMPMWLRPIGWDQ
;
A
#
# COMPACT_ATOMS: atom_id res chain seq x y z
N MET A 1 -24.84 19.85 -13.68
CA MET A 1 -23.77 19.88 -14.71
C MET A 1 -22.97 18.60 -14.55
N SER A 2 -22.62 17.94 -15.65
CA SER A 2 -22.00 16.61 -15.66
C SER A 2 -20.48 16.70 -15.49
N LEU A 3 -19.88 15.68 -14.87
CA LEU A 3 -18.45 15.41 -15.00
C LEU A 3 -18.10 15.30 -16.49
N LEU A 4 -16.95 15.85 -16.86
CA LEU A 4 -16.38 15.60 -18.19
C LEU A 4 -15.93 14.14 -18.24
N THR A 5 -16.36 13.43 -19.27
CA THR A 5 -15.81 12.12 -19.58
C THR A 5 -14.32 12.23 -19.88
N ALA A 6 -13.56 11.14 -19.72
CA ALA A 6 -12.12 11.13 -20.03
C ALA A 6 -11.85 11.61 -21.47
N SER A 7 -12.70 11.23 -22.43
CA SER A 7 -12.63 11.67 -23.82
C SER A 7 -12.86 13.18 -24.00
N GLU A 8 -13.80 13.77 -23.25
CA GLU A 8 -14.06 15.21 -23.26
C GLU A 8 -12.91 15.99 -22.62
N LEU A 9 -12.34 15.47 -21.52
CA LEU A 9 -11.19 16.10 -20.86
C LEU A 9 -9.94 16.05 -21.74
N ILE A 10 -9.69 14.94 -22.46
CA ILE A 10 -8.61 14.83 -23.44
C ILE A 10 -8.83 15.81 -24.60
N THR A 11 -10.06 15.90 -25.09
CA THR A 11 -10.42 16.85 -26.16
C THR A 11 -10.19 18.28 -25.72
N PHE A 12 -10.58 18.63 -24.50
CA PHE A 12 -10.36 19.94 -23.92
C PHE A 12 -8.86 20.25 -23.72
N ALA A 13 -8.08 19.30 -23.20
CA ALA A 13 -6.63 19.44 -23.07
C ALA A 13 -5.94 19.66 -24.44
N ARG A 14 -6.41 18.98 -25.50
CA ARG A 14 -5.95 19.19 -26.89
C ARG A 14 -6.29 20.58 -27.43
N GLN A 15 -7.32 21.24 -26.91
CA GLN A 15 -7.62 22.65 -27.23
C GLN A 15 -6.76 23.62 -26.42
N VAL A 16 -6.43 23.28 -25.16
CA VAL A 16 -5.57 24.10 -24.29
C VAL A 16 -4.11 24.07 -24.74
N ALA A 17 -3.59 22.92 -25.16
CA ALA A 17 -2.17 22.74 -25.47
C ALA A 17 -1.65 23.73 -26.55
N PRO A 18 -2.29 23.89 -27.73
CA PRO A 18 -1.85 24.88 -28.73
C PRO A 18 -1.91 26.33 -28.22
N GLN A 19 -2.81 26.59 -27.26
CA GLN A 19 -2.94 27.90 -26.63
C GLN A 19 -1.84 28.18 -25.62
N LEU A 20 -1.06 27.19 -25.18
CA LEU A 20 0.11 27.36 -24.31
C LEU A 20 1.38 27.55 -25.13
N GLY A 21 1.52 26.79 -26.22
CA GLY A 21 2.59 26.93 -27.20
C GLY A 21 2.40 25.94 -28.35
N SER A 22 2.99 26.24 -29.51
CA SER A 22 2.88 25.38 -30.71
C SER A 22 3.49 23.98 -30.52
N GLN A 23 4.37 23.80 -29.53
CA GLN A 23 5.04 22.55 -29.21
C GLN A 23 4.36 21.74 -28.09
N CYS A 24 3.32 22.29 -27.47
CA CYS A 24 2.61 21.58 -26.40
C CYS A 24 1.69 20.51 -26.97
N ARG A 25 1.68 19.32 -26.36
CA ARG A 25 0.84 18.18 -26.75
C ARG A 25 0.10 17.59 -25.55
N ALA A 26 -1.16 17.23 -25.75
CA ALA A 26 -1.98 16.56 -24.73
C ALA A 26 -1.91 15.04 -24.92
N LEU A 27 -1.57 14.34 -23.85
CA LEU A 27 -1.44 12.89 -23.74
C LEU A 27 -2.27 12.41 -22.54
N PRO A 28 -2.79 11.16 -22.55
CA PRO A 28 -3.33 10.55 -21.34
C PRO A 28 -2.29 10.58 -20.22
N ASP A 29 -2.73 10.77 -18.97
CA ASP A 29 -1.84 10.61 -17.84
C ASP A 29 -1.73 9.14 -17.45
N ASP A 30 -0.49 8.68 -17.31
CA ASP A 30 -0.09 7.30 -17.04
C ASP A 30 -0.06 6.97 -15.53
N ARG A 31 -0.25 7.96 -14.65
CA ARG A 31 -0.24 7.83 -13.17
C ARG A 31 -1.62 8.04 -12.52
N GLN A 32 -2.58 8.67 -13.20
CA GLN A 32 -3.90 8.97 -12.65
C GLN A 32 -5.02 8.79 -13.69
N ASP A 33 -5.92 7.85 -13.42
CA ASP A 33 -7.13 7.64 -14.22
C ASP A 33 -8.02 8.89 -14.20
N GLY A 34 -8.52 9.29 -15.37
CA GLY A 34 -9.31 10.51 -15.52
C GLY A 34 -8.51 11.82 -15.48
N ALA A 35 -7.17 11.77 -15.50
CA ALA A 35 -6.31 12.92 -15.68
C ALA A 35 -5.69 12.97 -17.09
N VAL A 36 -5.37 14.18 -17.56
CA VAL A 36 -4.74 14.41 -18.86
C VAL A 36 -3.51 15.27 -18.67
N ARG A 37 -2.42 14.86 -19.30
CA ARG A 37 -1.13 15.53 -19.23
C ARG A 37 -0.90 16.38 -20.47
N ILE A 38 -0.57 17.66 -20.28
CA ILE A 38 -0.09 18.55 -21.35
C ILE A 38 1.42 18.68 -21.18
N VAL A 39 2.18 18.21 -22.18
CA VAL A 39 3.65 18.21 -22.16
C VAL A 39 4.18 19.22 -23.16
N ASP A 40 5.20 20.00 -22.80
CA ASP A 40 5.95 20.85 -23.72
C ASP A 40 7.25 20.21 -24.24
N ASP A 41 8.01 20.95 -25.05
CA ASP A 41 9.28 20.53 -25.65
C ASP A 41 10.42 20.39 -24.64
N GLU A 42 10.35 21.11 -23.53
CA GLU A 42 11.27 20.99 -22.40
C GLU A 42 10.93 19.79 -21.49
N GLY A 43 9.90 19.01 -21.81
CA GLY A 43 9.45 17.85 -21.04
C GLY A 43 8.69 18.21 -19.76
N ARG A 44 8.32 19.49 -19.57
CA ARG A 44 7.48 19.92 -18.44
C ARG A 44 6.07 19.41 -18.66
N ALA A 45 5.52 18.76 -17.65
CA ALA A 45 4.20 18.17 -17.69
C ALA A 45 3.23 18.95 -16.80
N LEU A 46 2.13 19.41 -17.37
CA LEU A 46 1.00 19.98 -16.64
C LEU A 46 -0.11 18.95 -16.57
N ILE A 47 -0.65 18.71 -15.39
CA ILE A 47 -1.72 17.73 -15.17
C ILE A 47 -3.04 18.47 -15.04
N LEU A 48 -4.01 18.08 -15.85
CA LEU A 48 -5.39 18.54 -15.82
C LEU A 48 -6.28 17.39 -15.39
N TYR A 49 -7.05 17.57 -14.31
CA TYR A 49 -8.00 16.58 -13.83
C TYR A 49 -9.24 17.24 -13.23
N GLN A 50 -10.27 16.43 -13.04
CA GLN A 50 -11.51 16.83 -12.39
C GLN A 50 -11.81 15.88 -11.23
N GLU A 51 -12.16 16.43 -10.07
CA GLU A 51 -12.54 15.64 -8.90
C GLU A 51 -14.06 15.38 -8.94
N GLU A 52 -14.48 14.15 -8.66
CA GLU A 52 -15.91 13.78 -8.60
C GLU A 52 -16.69 14.62 -7.58
N ALA A 53 -16.04 14.99 -6.47
CA ALA A 53 -16.63 15.82 -5.44
C ALA A 53 -16.92 17.27 -5.88
N LYS A 54 -16.30 17.74 -6.98
CA LYS A 54 -16.38 19.13 -7.48
C LYS A 54 -16.46 19.15 -9.02
N PRO A 55 -17.56 18.63 -9.60
CA PRO A 55 -17.71 18.50 -11.06
C PRO A 55 -17.80 19.86 -11.78
N GLU A 56 -17.98 20.96 -11.05
CA GLU A 56 -17.97 22.31 -11.59
C GLU A 56 -16.56 22.90 -11.74
N ARG A 57 -15.52 22.19 -11.30
CA ARG A 57 -14.13 22.68 -11.25
C ARG A 57 -13.18 21.78 -12.01
N LEU A 58 -12.19 22.41 -12.63
CA LEU A 58 -11.00 21.78 -13.20
C LEU A 58 -9.80 22.13 -12.36
N PHE A 59 -8.99 21.13 -12.04
CA PHE A 59 -7.76 21.26 -11.29
C PHE A 59 -6.57 21.14 -12.23
N LEU A 60 -5.63 22.06 -12.08
CA LEU A 60 -4.45 22.22 -12.91
C LEU A 60 -3.23 22.24 -12.01
N THR A 61 -2.34 21.27 -12.15
CA THR A 61 -1.07 21.26 -11.43
C THR A 61 0.10 21.09 -12.39
N ALA A 62 1.30 21.37 -11.92
CA ALA A 62 2.52 21.12 -12.67
C ALA A 62 3.28 19.97 -12.00
N ARG A 63 3.76 19.04 -12.82
CA ARG A 63 4.64 17.95 -12.39
C ARG A 63 6.04 18.51 -12.24
N LEU A 64 6.65 18.26 -11.09
CA LEU A 64 8.02 18.65 -10.81
C LEU A 64 8.97 17.50 -11.19
N PRO A 65 10.28 17.78 -11.38
CA PRO A 65 11.28 16.74 -11.43
C PRO A 65 11.24 15.91 -10.14
N GLU A 66 11.40 14.59 -10.25
CA GLU A 66 11.34 13.66 -9.12
C GLU A 66 12.31 14.07 -8.00
N ALA A 67 13.50 14.57 -8.34
CA ALA A 67 14.46 15.07 -7.36
C ALA A 67 14.00 16.33 -6.60
N ALA A 68 13.13 17.16 -7.20
CA ALA A 68 12.53 18.31 -6.52
C ALA A 68 11.34 17.87 -5.65
N GLU A 69 10.51 16.95 -6.13
CA GLU A 69 9.43 16.33 -5.33
C GLU A 69 10.01 15.60 -4.11
N ALA A 70 11.09 14.83 -4.29
CA ALA A 70 11.83 14.14 -3.23
C ALA A 70 12.48 15.10 -2.22
N ALA A 71 12.83 16.31 -2.65
CA ALA A 71 13.32 17.37 -1.77
C ALA A 71 12.19 18.14 -1.05
N GLY A 72 10.94 17.71 -1.22
CA GLY A 72 9.75 18.25 -0.56
C GLY A 72 9.14 19.47 -1.26
N PHE A 73 9.52 19.75 -2.50
CA PHE A 73 8.92 20.84 -3.26
C PHE A 73 7.60 20.40 -3.89
N ALA A 74 6.60 21.29 -3.86
CA ALA A 74 5.31 21.05 -4.48
C ALA A 74 4.79 22.33 -5.16
N VAL A 75 4.15 22.19 -6.31
CA VAL A 75 3.43 23.29 -6.95
C VAL A 75 1.98 23.26 -6.51
N ARG A 76 1.50 24.38 -5.95
CA ARG A 76 0.10 24.51 -5.55
C ARG A 76 -0.81 24.36 -6.78
N PRO A 77 -1.81 23.46 -6.76
CA PRO A 77 -2.77 23.34 -7.85
C PRO A 77 -3.57 24.63 -8.03
N LEU A 78 -3.83 24.97 -9.29
CA LEU A 78 -4.73 26.02 -9.71
C LEU A 78 -6.11 25.42 -10.00
N THR A 79 -7.16 26.10 -9.55
CA THR A 79 -8.54 25.70 -9.84
C THR A 79 -9.19 26.70 -10.78
N VAL A 80 -9.87 26.20 -11.81
CA VAL A 80 -10.68 27.00 -12.76
C VAL A 80 -12.06 26.37 -12.91
N ALA A 81 -13.06 27.13 -13.38
CA ALA A 81 -14.39 26.56 -13.63
C ALA A 81 -14.33 25.58 -14.81
N ALA A 82 -15.04 24.46 -14.73
CA ALA A 82 -15.07 23.45 -15.79
C ALA A 82 -15.71 23.96 -17.09
N SER A 83 -16.52 25.01 -17.02
CA SER A 83 -17.08 25.72 -18.17
C SER A 83 -16.13 26.75 -18.80
N SER A 84 -14.90 26.90 -18.29
CA SER A 84 -13.94 27.89 -18.80
C SER A 84 -13.49 27.55 -20.21
N ALA A 85 -13.43 28.53 -21.10
CA ALA A 85 -12.87 28.35 -22.43
C ALA A 85 -11.37 27.98 -22.37
N ALA A 86 -10.90 27.16 -23.32
CA ALA A 86 -9.50 26.72 -23.37
C ALA A 86 -8.48 27.87 -23.36
N VAL A 87 -8.79 28.99 -24.04
CA VAL A 87 -7.96 30.21 -24.02
C VAL A 87 -7.84 30.80 -22.62
N HIS A 88 -8.93 30.79 -21.85
CA HIS A 88 -8.95 31.31 -20.49
C HIS A 88 -8.13 30.42 -19.55
N VAL A 89 -8.27 29.10 -19.68
CA VAL A 89 -7.47 28.13 -18.93
C VAL A 89 -5.97 28.28 -19.25
N ALA A 90 -5.61 28.41 -20.53
CA ALA A 90 -4.23 28.63 -20.96
C ALA A 90 -3.65 29.95 -20.40
N ALA A 91 -4.45 31.03 -20.39
CA ALA A 91 -4.04 32.29 -19.78
C ALA A 91 -3.81 32.15 -18.26
N HIS A 92 -4.64 31.37 -17.58
CA HIS A 92 -4.50 31.08 -16.15
C HIS A 92 -3.23 30.28 -15.84
N ILE A 93 -2.93 29.26 -16.65
CA ILE A 93 -1.69 28.49 -16.58
C ILE A 93 -0.48 29.42 -16.75
N ARG A 94 -0.46 30.24 -17.81
CA ARG A 94 0.66 31.16 -18.09
C ARG A 94 0.89 32.20 -17.01
N ARG A 95 -0.18 32.76 -16.44
CA ARG A 95 -0.09 33.86 -15.47
C ARG A 95 0.17 33.40 -14.05
N ARG A 96 -0.19 32.17 -13.69
CA ARG A 96 -0.15 31.70 -12.29
C ARG A 96 0.63 30.41 -12.11
N LEU A 97 0.34 29.39 -12.92
CA LEU A 97 0.93 28.08 -12.73
C LEU A 97 2.40 28.02 -13.19
N LEU A 98 2.71 28.54 -14.38
CA LEU A 98 4.09 28.55 -14.89
C LEU A 98 5.04 29.42 -14.05
N PRO A 99 4.64 30.63 -13.57
CA PRO A 99 5.49 31.39 -12.65
C PRO A 99 5.72 30.68 -11.32
N SER A 100 4.68 30.04 -10.77
CA SER A 100 4.79 29.24 -9.53
C SER A 100 5.76 28.06 -9.72
N LEU A 101 5.64 27.34 -10.84
CA LEU A 101 6.56 26.26 -11.21
C LEU A 101 8.01 26.77 -11.35
N ALA A 102 8.22 27.90 -12.04
CA ALA A 102 9.54 28.48 -12.22
C ALA A 102 10.17 28.91 -10.88
N GLN A 103 9.38 29.48 -9.97
CA GLN A 103 9.82 29.84 -8.63
C GLN A 103 10.25 28.60 -7.84
N VAL A 104 9.41 27.56 -7.80
CA VAL A 104 9.72 26.31 -7.10
C VAL A 104 10.99 25.65 -7.64
N LEU A 105 11.18 25.65 -8.97
CA LEU A 105 12.40 25.13 -9.59
C LEU A 105 13.63 26.00 -9.31
N ALA A 106 13.48 27.32 -9.16
CA ALA A 106 14.57 28.21 -8.78
C ALA A 106 14.97 28.03 -7.30
N GLU A 107 13.99 27.84 -6.42
CA GLU A 107 14.22 27.52 -5.00
C GLU A 107 14.91 26.16 -4.86
N TYR A 108 14.50 25.16 -5.66
CA TYR A 108 15.19 23.87 -5.74
C TYR A 108 16.66 24.01 -6.15
N LYS A 109 16.96 24.85 -7.17
CA LYS A 109 18.34 25.08 -7.65
C LYS A 109 19.22 25.86 -6.68
N THR A 110 18.63 26.69 -5.83
CA THR A 110 19.37 27.58 -4.90
C THR A 110 19.52 26.99 -3.50
N ARG A 111 18.79 25.91 -3.17
CA ARG A 111 18.96 25.19 -1.90
C ARG A 111 20.36 24.54 -1.88
N PRO A 112 21.25 24.92 -0.94
CA PRO A 112 22.53 24.27 -0.80
C PRO A 112 22.29 22.79 -0.45
N ALA A 113 22.97 21.89 -1.17
CA ALA A 113 22.93 20.47 -0.87
C ALA A 113 23.21 20.26 0.64
N PRO A 114 22.51 19.34 1.32
CA PRO A 114 22.88 18.94 2.67
C PRO A 114 24.36 18.55 2.67
N PRO A 115 25.10 18.79 3.78
CA PRO A 115 26.55 18.65 3.78
C PRO A 115 26.98 17.26 3.31
N ALA A 116 27.59 17.20 2.12
CA ALA A 116 28.26 16.03 1.62
C ALA A 116 29.57 15.85 2.41
N GLY A 117 29.65 14.79 3.21
CA GLY A 117 30.75 14.65 4.16
C GLY A 117 30.95 13.26 4.77
N ARG A 118 30.63 12.18 4.07
CA ARG A 118 31.40 10.93 4.22
C ARG A 118 31.60 10.34 2.83
N GLN A 119 32.79 10.55 2.28
CA GLN A 119 33.27 9.81 1.13
C GLN A 119 33.12 8.30 1.39
N PRO A 120 32.74 7.50 0.39
CA PRO A 120 32.81 6.05 0.51
C PRO A 120 34.28 5.69 0.68
N ALA A 121 34.63 5.23 1.89
CA ALA A 121 35.88 4.51 2.09
C ALA A 121 35.84 3.24 1.20
N PRO A 122 37.00 2.76 0.72
CA PRO A 122 37.06 1.45 0.09
C PRO A 122 36.39 0.42 1.00
N ALA A 123 35.73 -0.57 0.38
CA ALA A 123 34.90 -1.57 1.01
C ALA A 123 35.62 -2.36 2.10
N ASP A 124 35.70 -1.79 3.29
CA ASP A 124 35.97 -2.47 4.55
C ASP A 124 34.66 -2.51 5.32
N ASP A 125 33.94 -3.61 5.16
CA ASP A 125 33.17 -4.36 6.18
C ASP A 125 32.65 -3.60 7.43
N ILE A 126 31.98 -2.44 7.27
CA ILE A 126 31.21 -1.83 8.37
C ILE A 126 29.79 -2.39 8.34
N THR A 127 29.61 -3.55 8.99
CA THR A 127 28.29 -4.03 9.40
C THR A 127 27.78 -3.10 10.50
N GLU A 128 26.91 -2.14 10.18
CA GLU A 128 26.16 -1.47 11.26
C GLU A 128 25.29 -2.53 11.94
N PRO A 129 25.39 -2.72 13.27
CA PRO A 129 24.63 -3.74 13.96
C PRO A 129 23.14 -3.39 13.89
N LEU A 130 22.33 -4.31 13.34
CA LEU A 130 20.87 -4.26 13.43
C LEU A 130 20.46 -3.95 14.87
N THR A 131 19.61 -2.93 15.03
CA THR A 131 18.98 -2.65 16.33
C THR A 131 18.26 -3.91 16.82
N PRO A 132 18.17 -4.17 18.14
CA PRO A 132 17.45 -5.32 18.66
C PRO A 132 16.03 -5.45 18.07
N LEU A 133 15.33 -4.32 17.96
CA LEU A 133 14.00 -4.21 17.37
C LEU A 133 13.93 -4.75 15.92
N THR A 134 14.89 -4.37 15.06
CA THR A 134 14.89 -4.78 13.65
C THR A 134 15.28 -6.25 13.50
N ARG A 135 16.13 -6.76 14.39
CA ARG A 135 16.48 -8.19 14.45
C ARG A 135 15.27 -9.04 14.84
N ASP A 136 14.56 -8.64 15.89
CA ASP A 136 13.37 -9.37 16.37
C ASP A 136 12.28 -9.38 15.29
N ALA A 137 12.05 -8.24 14.63
CA ALA A 137 11.14 -8.16 13.49
C ALA A 137 11.58 -9.07 12.32
N ALA A 138 12.86 -9.08 11.96
CA ALA A 138 13.37 -9.93 10.88
C ALA A 138 13.20 -11.43 11.19
N GLU A 139 13.45 -11.86 12.43
CA GLU A 139 13.25 -13.26 12.85
C GLU A 139 11.81 -13.71 12.65
N VAL A 140 10.85 -12.86 13.04
CA VAL A 140 9.42 -13.10 12.90
C VAL A 140 9.00 -13.14 11.42
N LEU A 141 9.48 -12.18 10.62
CA LEU A 141 9.13 -12.12 9.20
C LEU A 141 9.77 -13.25 8.38
N ASN A 142 10.94 -13.74 8.78
CA ASN A 142 11.57 -14.94 8.17
C ASN A 142 10.70 -16.19 8.31
N ALA A 143 9.90 -16.28 9.38
CA ALA A 143 8.92 -17.36 9.50
C ALA A 143 7.80 -17.21 8.45
N LEU A 144 7.39 -15.98 8.15
CA LEU A 144 6.32 -15.72 7.18
C LEU A 144 6.75 -15.93 5.72
N ALA A 145 7.91 -15.40 5.36
CA ALA A 145 8.47 -15.42 4.00
C ALA A 145 9.97 -15.10 4.00
N LEU A 146 10.61 -15.30 2.85
CA LEU A 146 12.00 -14.87 2.65
C LEU A 146 12.10 -13.34 2.57
N PRO A 147 13.24 -12.75 2.99
CA PRO A 147 13.51 -11.35 2.75
C PRO A 147 13.60 -11.10 1.24
N TYR A 148 13.16 -9.91 0.83
CA TYR A 148 13.28 -9.47 -0.55
C TYR A 148 14.74 -9.48 -0.98
N THR A 149 14.99 -10.07 -2.15
CA THR A 149 16.30 -10.03 -2.80
C THR A 149 16.10 -9.49 -4.21
N PRO A 150 16.73 -8.35 -4.56
CA PRO A 150 16.63 -7.78 -5.90
C PRO A 150 16.86 -8.85 -6.98
N ASP A 151 16.03 -8.82 -8.02
CA ASP A 151 16.09 -9.70 -9.19
C ASP A 151 15.90 -11.20 -8.92
N THR A 152 15.75 -11.61 -7.65
CA THR A 152 15.78 -13.01 -7.24
C THR A 152 14.45 -13.47 -6.67
N CYS A 153 13.89 -12.73 -5.70
CA CYS A 153 12.64 -13.14 -5.07
C CYS A 153 11.87 -11.97 -4.45
N ASP A 154 10.55 -12.07 -4.57
CA ASP A 154 9.60 -11.27 -3.80
C ASP A 154 9.80 -11.55 -2.31
N GLY A 155 9.59 -10.55 -1.47
CA GLY A 155 9.81 -10.74 -0.04
C GLY A 155 9.52 -9.51 0.79
N TRP A 156 9.73 -9.66 2.10
CA TRP A 156 9.62 -8.55 3.02
C TRP A 156 10.91 -7.72 3.04
N VAL A 157 10.76 -6.43 3.35
CA VAL A 157 11.86 -5.49 3.61
C VAL A 157 11.61 -4.83 4.95
N ILE A 158 12.69 -4.59 5.71
CA ILE A 158 12.68 -3.73 6.91
C ILE A 158 13.60 -2.54 6.61
N GLY A 159 13.13 -1.34 6.93
CA GLY A 159 13.92 -0.13 6.79
C GLY A 159 13.32 1.00 7.62
N GLU A 160 13.87 2.20 7.45
CA GLU A 160 13.25 3.40 8.00
C GLU A 160 12.49 4.14 6.91
N VAL A 161 11.28 4.57 7.24
CA VAL A 161 10.41 5.36 6.36
C VAL A 161 10.04 6.66 7.08
N VAL A 162 10.12 7.77 6.35
CA VAL A 162 9.78 9.08 6.88
C VAL A 162 8.26 9.20 7.02
N SER A 163 7.81 9.41 8.25
CA SER A 163 6.44 9.83 8.56
C SER A 163 6.48 11.26 9.12
N ARG A 164 5.86 12.21 8.40
CA ARG A 164 5.98 13.65 8.63
C ARG A 164 7.43 14.17 8.59
N HIS A 165 8.10 14.16 9.74
CA HIS A 165 9.47 14.66 9.96
C HIS A 165 10.32 13.69 10.77
N ARG A 166 9.84 12.46 10.98
CA ARG A 166 10.54 11.44 11.76
C ARG A 166 10.78 10.22 10.89
N SER A 167 12.02 9.74 10.90
CA SER A 167 12.37 8.43 10.37
C SER A 167 11.87 7.38 11.36
N LEU A 168 10.98 6.50 10.91
CA LEU A 168 10.39 5.46 11.75
C LEU A 168 10.67 4.08 11.15
N PRO A 169 10.97 3.06 11.97
CA PRO A 169 11.14 1.70 11.47
C PRO A 169 9.81 1.19 10.89
N ALA A 170 9.89 0.61 9.70
CA ALA A 170 8.76 0.07 8.97
C ALA A 170 9.14 -1.19 8.19
N ALA A 171 8.14 -2.06 8.00
CA ALA A 171 8.23 -3.26 7.19
C ALA A 171 7.28 -3.18 6.01
N TRP A 172 7.66 -3.72 4.85
CA TRP A 172 6.78 -3.78 3.68
C TRP A 172 7.05 -4.99 2.81
N TRP A 173 6.11 -5.29 1.92
CA TRP A 173 6.30 -6.31 0.89
C TRP A 173 6.81 -5.66 -0.39
N GLN A 174 7.83 -6.26 -0.97
CA GLN A 174 8.42 -5.83 -2.23
C GLN A 174 8.35 -6.98 -3.23
N THR A 175 7.82 -6.70 -4.41
CA THR A 175 7.86 -7.60 -5.55
C THR A 175 8.98 -7.22 -6.50
N VAL A 176 9.62 -8.22 -7.10
CA VAL A 176 10.60 -8.07 -8.18
C VAL A 176 9.88 -7.50 -9.40
N ALA A 177 10.46 -6.47 -10.01
CA ALA A 177 9.91 -5.90 -11.22
C ALA A 177 10.02 -6.93 -12.36
N ARG A 178 8.88 -7.43 -12.84
CA ARG A 178 8.81 -8.30 -14.03
C ARG A 178 8.41 -7.48 -15.24
N GLU A 179 9.00 -7.77 -16.39
CA GLU A 179 8.73 -7.05 -17.64
C GLU A 179 7.24 -7.19 -18.02
N GLY A 180 6.55 -6.06 -18.16
CA GLY A 180 5.12 -6.01 -18.48
C GLY A 180 4.15 -6.05 -17.27
N ASP A 181 4.66 -6.11 -16.04
CA ASP A 181 3.84 -6.17 -14.83
C ASP A 181 3.57 -4.76 -14.27
N THR A 182 2.47 -4.14 -14.69
CA THR A 182 2.05 -2.81 -14.19
C THR A 182 1.26 -2.87 -12.89
N ASP A 183 0.85 -4.06 -12.44
CA ASP A 183 -0.13 -4.19 -11.36
C ASP A 183 0.53 -4.61 -10.03
N ARG A 184 0.81 -3.60 -9.20
CA ARG A 184 1.47 -3.73 -7.88
C ARG A 184 0.52 -4.27 -6.78
N ALA A 185 -0.63 -4.84 -7.13
CA ALA A 185 -1.66 -5.28 -6.18
C ALA A 185 -1.13 -6.30 -5.14
N GLY A 186 -0.23 -7.21 -5.55
CA GLY A 186 0.41 -8.19 -4.66
C GLY A 186 1.23 -7.56 -3.53
N SER A 187 1.84 -6.39 -3.76
CA SER A 187 2.60 -5.67 -2.72
C SER A 187 1.73 -5.13 -1.59
N ARG A 188 0.46 -4.80 -1.88
CA ARG A 188 -0.49 -4.33 -0.86
C ARG A 188 -1.19 -5.47 -0.14
N GLY A 189 -1.46 -6.57 -0.83
CA GLY A 189 -2.13 -7.75 -0.24
C GLY A 189 -1.38 -8.35 0.94
N MET A 190 -0.05 -8.21 1.00
CA MET A 190 0.76 -8.75 2.09
C MET A 190 0.84 -7.88 3.34
N VAL A 191 0.53 -6.58 3.26
CA VAL A 191 0.73 -5.62 4.36
C VAL A 191 -0.06 -6.00 5.63
N PRO A 192 -1.35 -6.39 5.57
CA PRO A 192 -2.09 -6.82 6.76
C PRO A 192 -1.47 -8.04 7.46
N PHE A 193 -0.91 -8.97 6.70
CA PHE A 193 -0.27 -10.16 7.24
C PHE A 193 1.10 -9.89 7.86
N LEU A 194 1.85 -8.91 7.33
CA LEU A 194 3.07 -8.41 7.96
C LEU A 194 2.76 -7.79 9.32
N ALA A 195 1.71 -6.96 9.39
CA ALA A 195 1.27 -6.35 10.64
C ALA A 195 0.83 -7.41 11.67
N ASP A 196 0.00 -8.38 11.27
CA ASP A 196 -0.42 -9.48 12.15
C ASP A 196 0.76 -10.29 12.70
N ALA A 197 1.72 -10.66 11.84
CA ALA A 197 2.90 -11.41 12.26
C ALA A 197 3.72 -10.64 13.32
N LEU A 198 3.97 -9.35 13.09
CA LEU A 198 4.69 -8.49 14.03
C LEU A 198 3.93 -8.30 15.36
N ARG A 199 2.60 -8.13 15.32
CA ARG A 199 1.75 -8.04 16.53
C ARG A 199 1.79 -9.31 17.36
N ARG A 200 1.72 -10.48 16.71
CA ARG A 200 1.82 -11.78 17.39
C ARG A 200 3.17 -12.00 18.07
N ALA A 201 4.22 -11.37 17.55
CA ALA A 201 5.53 -11.33 18.19
C ALA A 201 5.64 -10.31 19.33
N GLY A 202 4.57 -9.57 19.63
CA GLY A 202 4.53 -8.58 20.71
C GLY A 202 4.98 -7.18 20.31
N LEU A 203 5.24 -6.93 19.02
CA LEU A 203 5.56 -5.58 18.54
C LEU A 203 4.28 -4.75 18.38
N GLN A 204 4.38 -3.44 18.63
CA GLN A 204 3.31 -2.51 18.31
C GLN A 204 3.39 -2.16 16.83
N THR A 205 2.28 -2.19 16.10
CA THR A 205 2.28 -1.83 14.67
C THR A 205 1.18 -0.85 14.35
N ALA A 206 1.42 0.09 13.43
CA ALA A 206 0.37 0.94 12.88
C ALA A 206 -0.65 0.10 12.09
N GLU A 207 -1.93 0.53 12.07
CA GLU A 207 -2.93 -0.09 11.20
C GLU A 207 -2.61 0.19 9.72
N PRO A 208 -2.57 -0.83 8.85
CA PRO A 208 -2.17 -0.67 7.46
C PRO A 208 -3.33 -0.19 6.59
N LEU A 209 -3.91 0.97 6.91
CA LEU A 209 -5.23 1.33 6.35
C LEU A 209 -5.21 1.68 4.87
N HIS A 210 -4.13 2.20 4.30
CA HIS A 210 -3.96 2.35 2.84
C HIS A 210 -2.47 2.32 2.44
N GLY A 211 -1.62 1.98 3.39
CA GLY A 211 -0.17 2.09 3.29
C GLY A 211 0.45 0.86 2.65
N ARG A 212 1.61 1.05 2.02
CA ARG A 212 2.48 -0.08 1.65
C ARG A 212 3.35 -0.53 2.82
N TRP A 213 3.34 0.21 3.91
CA TRP A 213 4.29 0.06 5.01
C TRP A 213 3.54 -0.20 6.32
N VAL A 214 4.12 -1.09 7.11
CA VAL A 214 3.74 -1.37 8.49
C VAL A 214 4.79 -0.70 9.37
N TYR A 215 4.49 0.46 9.92
CA TYR A 215 5.34 1.04 10.97
C TYR A 215 5.25 0.17 12.21
N PHE A 216 6.38 -0.05 12.89
CA PHE A 216 6.40 -0.87 14.09
C PHE A 216 7.30 -0.29 15.17
N ALA A 217 7.04 -0.64 16.42
CA ALA A 217 7.73 -0.15 17.60
C ALA A 217 7.89 -1.28 18.63
N PRO A 218 8.87 -1.20 19.54
CA PRO A 218 9.01 -2.18 20.60
C PRO A 218 7.75 -2.22 21.47
N PRO A 219 7.47 -3.34 22.15
CA PRO A 219 6.44 -3.38 23.18
C PRO A 219 6.73 -2.27 24.21
N GLN A 220 5.74 -1.45 24.54
CA GLN A 220 5.91 -0.44 25.58
C GLN A 220 5.83 -1.08 26.98
N PRO A 221 6.89 -0.99 27.81
CA PRO A 221 6.83 -1.48 29.18
C PRO A 221 6.14 -0.46 30.10
N GLY A 222 5.04 -0.87 30.76
CA GLY A 222 4.52 -0.19 31.96
C GLY A 222 3.06 0.29 31.89
N PRO A 223 2.48 0.72 33.03
CA PRO A 223 1.09 1.16 33.17
C PRO A 223 0.79 2.54 32.55
N ALA A 224 1.74 3.12 31.81
CA ALA A 224 1.67 4.45 31.21
C ALA A 224 1.26 4.44 29.73
N LEU A 225 0.49 3.43 29.31
CA LEU A 225 -0.13 3.47 27.99
C LEU A 225 -0.99 4.74 27.92
N PRO A 226 -0.85 5.57 26.87
CA PRO A 226 -1.73 6.71 26.68
C PRO A 226 -3.19 6.24 26.71
N ARG A 227 -4.08 7.05 27.31
CA ARG A 227 -5.51 6.69 27.43
C ARG A 227 -6.17 6.37 26.09
N SER A 228 -5.67 6.97 25.01
CA SER A 228 -6.04 6.65 23.63
C SER A 228 -4.79 6.34 22.81
N ARG A 229 -4.85 5.32 21.97
CA ARG A 229 -3.81 4.96 21.01
C ARG A 229 -3.71 5.97 19.88
N TYR A 230 -4.84 6.52 19.43
CA TYR A 230 -4.84 7.46 18.31
C TYR A 230 -4.94 8.92 18.77
N ALA A 231 -4.32 9.80 17.98
CA ALA A 231 -4.35 11.24 18.16
C ALA A 231 -4.67 11.96 16.85
N VAL A 232 -5.55 12.96 16.90
CA VAL A 232 -5.74 13.89 15.79
C VAL A 232 -4.85 15.11 16.06
N GLU A 233 -3.96 15.40 15.12
CA GLU A 233 -3.02 16.50 15.22
C GLU A 233 -3.05 17.34 13.93
N ILE A 234 -2.63 18.60 14.02
CA ILE A 234 -2.51 19.46 12.84
C ILE A 234 -1.40 18.88 11.95
N SER A 235 -1.70 18.72 10.66
CA SER A 235 -0.70 18.22 9.71
C SER A 235 0.43 19.22 9.55
N SER A 236 1.67 18.73 9.71
CA SER A 236 2.87 19.54 9.52
C SER A 236 3.22 19.73 8.03
N GLU A 237 2.63 18.92 7.14
CA GLU A 237 2.89 18.95 5.70
C GLU A 237 1.89 19.82 4.93
N ARG A 238 0.66 20.00 5.45
CA ARG A 238 -0.43 20.68 4.74
C ARG A 238 -1.23 21.58 5.67
N SER A 239 -1.11 22.90 5.46
CA SER A 239 -1.90 23.92 6.17
C SER A 239 -3.40 23.65 6.03
N GLY A 240 -4.12 23.68 7.15
CA GLY A 240 -5.57 23.44 7.18
C GLY A 240 -5.98 21.98 7.02
N SER A 241 -5.07 21.05 7.28
CA SER A 241 -5.38 19.63 7.35
C SER A 241 -4.93 19.03 8.68
N TRP A 242 -5.54 17.90 8.97
CA TRP A 242 -5.39 17.14 10.19
C TRP A 242 -4.89 15.76 9.85
N ASP A 243 -4.04 15.23 10.72
CA ASP A 243 -3.40 13.95 10.59
C ASP A 243 -3.81 13.09 11.80
N LEU A 244 -4.16 11.85 11.51
CA LEU A 244 -4.36 10.81 12.50
C LEU A 244 -3.02 10.14 12.76
N VAL A 245 -2.58 10.14 14.01
CA VAL A 245 -1.28 9.60 14.44
C VAL A 245 -1.51 8.42 15.37
N ASP A 246 -0.83 7.31 15.08
CA ASP A 246 -0.69 6.21 16.02
C ASP A 246 0.39 6.58 17.06
N ARG A 247 0.00 6.73 18.32
CA ARG A 247 0.92 7.14 19.40
C ARG A 247 1.92 6.06 19.80
N TYR A 248 1.67 4.79 19.48
CA TYR A 248 2.61 3.73 19.82
C TYR A 248 3.80 3.70 18.87
N THR A 249 3.54 3.91 17.58
CA THR A 249 4.60 3.92 16.55
C THR A 249 5.09 5.33 16.21
N GLY A 250 4.28 6.35 16.48
CA GLY A 250 4.51 7.73 16.07
C GLY A 250 4.17 8.01 14.60
N ALA A 251 3.60 7.03 13.88
CA ALA A 251 3.30 7.15 12.47
C ALA A 251 2.01 7.95 12.23
N ALA A 252 2.05 8.89 11.27
CA ALA A 252 0.85 9.46 10.67
C ALA A 252 0.22 8.41 9.73
N ILE A 253 -0.97 7.93 10.10
CA ILE A 253 -1.66 6.84 9.39
C ILE A 253 -2.66 7.35 8.36
N ARG A 254 -3.20 8.56 8.54
CA ARG A 254 -4.17 9.17 7.63
C ARG A 254 -4.14 10.69 7.74
N SER A 255 -4.47 11.38 6.65
CA SER A 255 -4.64 12.84 6.62
C SER A 255 -6.00 13.22 6.04
N SER A 256 -6.60 14.31 6.53
CA SER A 256 -7.90 14.83 6.10
C SER A 256 -7.91 16.36 6.19
N GLY A 257 -8.56 17.04 5.24
CA GLY A 257 -8.87 18.46 5.36
C GLY A 257 -10.02 18.76 6.33
N ASP A 258 -10.70 17.72 6.81
CA ASP A 258 -11.86 17.78 7.70
C ASP A 258 -11.50 17.15 9.06
N GLN A 259 -11.57 17.98 10.11
CA GLN A 259 -11.26 17.60 11.48
C GLN A 259 -12.27 16.61 12.07
N GLU A 260 -13.56 16.80 11.78
CA GLU A 260 -14.62 15.95 12.33
C GLU A 260 -14.52 14.56 11.71
N ARG A 261 -14.30 14.50 10.40
CA ARG A 261 -14.10 13.23 9.68
C ARG A 261 -12.92 12.44 10.23
N ILE A 262 -11.80 13.10 10.51
CA ILE A 262 -10.62 12.40 11.05
C ILE A 262 -10.79 12.03 12.53
N GLY A 263 -11.54 12.82 13.30
CA GLY A 263 -11.97 12.48 14.65
C GLY A 263 -12.83 11.22 14.68
N PHE A 264 -13.81 11.13 13.79
CA PHE A 264 -14.64 9.92 13.63
C PHE A 264 -13.81 8.68 13.30
N PHE A 265 -12.83 8.78 12.39
CA PHE A 265 -11.92 7.68 12.11
C PHE A 265 -11.06 7.30 13.32
N ALA A 266 -10.60 8.28 14.10
CA ALA A 266 -9.86 8.02 15.33
C ALA A 266 -10.69 7.20 16.33
N GLU A 267 -11.96 7.56 16.53
CA GLU A 267 -12.88 6.85 17.41
C GLU A 267 -13.16 5.42 16.94
N GLN A 268 -13.36 5.21 15.64
CA GLN A 268 -13.55 3.86 15.09
C GLN A 268 -12.34 2.96 15.36
N LEU A 269 -11.12 3.44 15.06
CA LEU A 269 -9.91 2.65 15.30
C LEU A 269 -9.64 2.44 16.78
N GLU A 270 -9.98 3.40 17.63
CA GLU A 270 -9.86 3.23 19.08
C GLU A 270 -10.82 2.13 19.58
N ASN A 271 -12.07 2.10 19.10
CA ASN A 271 -13.02 1.04 19.44
C ASN A 271 -12.53 -0.35 18.99
N GLU A 272 -11.96 -0.46 17.79
CA GLU A 272 -11.35 -1.70 17.30
C GLU A 272 -10.14 -2.11 18.15
N HIS A 273 -9.28 -1.14 18.52
CA HIS A 273 -8.14 -1.39 19.38
C HIS A 273 -8.55 -1.84 20.80
N ASP A 274 -9.59 -1.23 21.35
CA ASP A 274 -10.14 -1.62 22.65
C ASP A 274 -10.70 -3.04 22.59
N ALA A 275 -11.42 -3.40 21.52
CA ALA A 275 -11.91 -4.76 21.30
C ALA A 275 -10.76 -5.78 21.17
N LEU A 276 -9.69 -5.46 20.43
CA LEU A 276 -8.47 -6.29 20.36
C LEU A 276 -7.89 -6.56 21.75
N ARG A 277 -7.79 -5.50 22.57
CA ARG A 277 -7.23 -5.55 23.91
C ARG A 277 -8.11 -6.36 24.86
N GLU A 278 -9.42 -6.19 24.81
CA GLU A 278 -10.38 -6.95 25.62
C GLU A 278 -10.36 -8.43 25.29
N LEU A 279 -10.36 -8.77 23.99
CA LEU A 279 -10.33 -10.16 23.51
C LEU A 279 -8.93 -10.78 23.60
N ARG A 280 -7.88 -9.99 23.85
CA ARG A 280 -6.47 -10.40 23.89
C ARG A 280 -6.03 -11.12 22.60
N VAL A 281 -6.50 -10.63 21.47
CA VAL A 281 -6.17 -11.14 20.13
C VAL A 281 -5.23 -10.19 19.41
N ALA A 282 -4.50 -10.68 18.40
CA ALA A 282 -3.57 -9.85 17.65
C ALA A 282 -4.28 -9.02 16.56
N SER A 283 -5.33 -9.60 15.96
CA SER A 283 -6.13 -8.99 14.90
C SER A 283 -7.59 -9.43 15.04
N LEU A 284 -8.56 -8.51 14.89
CA LEU A 284 -9.99 -8.84 14.91
C LEU A 284 -10.36 -9.61 13.65
N ASP A 285 -9.93 -9.03 12.52
CA ASP A 285 -10.14 -9.55 11.19
C ASP A 285 -8.88 -9.36 10.35
N LEU A 286 -8.74 -10.21 9.33
CA LEU A 286 -7.73 -10.08 8.30
C LEU A 286 -8.41 -10.23 6.94
N PRO A 287 -8.08 -9.39 5.95
CA PRO A 287 -8.69 -9.49 4.64
C PRO A 287 -8.36 -10.86 4.03
N GLY A 288 -9.31 -11.39 3.25
CA GLY A 288 -9.22 -12.72 2.67
C GLY A 288 -9.36 -13.87 3.68
N ILE A 289 -9.71 -13.58 4.93
CA ILE A 289 -10.08 -14.56 5.95
C ILE A 289 -11.52 -14.31 6.38
N GLN A 290 -12.27 -15.39 6.64
CA GLN A 290 -13.60 -15.30 7.23
C GLN A 290 -13.59 -14.44 8.51
N VAL A 291 -14.58 -13.55 8.62
CA VAL A 291 -14.76 -12.65 9.77
C VAL A 291 -14.76 -13.42 11.10
N GLY A 292 -14.03 -12.91 12.08
CA GLY A 292 -13.84 -13.49 13.41
C GLY A 292 -12.92 -14.71 13.44
N ALA A 293 -12.31 -15.09 12.31
CA ALA A 293 -11.43 -16.26 12.21
C ALA A 293 -9.95 -15.88 11.99
N ALA A 294 -9.58 -14.61 12.18
CA ALA A 294 -8.21 -14.13 12.08
C ALA A 294 -7.24 -14.88 13.00
N GLU A 295 -7.72 -15.39 14.15
CA GLU A 295 -6.92 -16.18 15.10
C GLU A 295 -6.65 -17.63 14.65
N SER A 296 -7.23 -18.11 13.56
CA SER A 296 -6.91 -19.44 12.99
C SER A 296 -5.56 -19.46 12.26
N PRO A 297 -4.53 -20.20 12.75
CA PRO A 297 -3.22 -20.29 12.09
C PRO A 297 -3.31 -20.91 10.70
N VAL A 298 -4.24 -21.86 10.54
CA VAL A 298 -4.50 -22.57 9.29
C VAL A 298 -5.04 -21.61 8.22
N LEU A 299 -6.02 -20.77 8.55
CA LEU A 299 -6.56 -19.79 7.61
C LEU A 299 -5.54 -18.71 7.27
N ARG A 300 -4.82 -18.20 8.27
CA ARG A 300 -3.74 -17.23 8.06
C ARG A 300 -2.68 -17.77 7.11
N MET A 301 -2.25 -19.01 7.29
CA MET A 301 -1.23 -19.60 6.43
C MET A 301 -1.71 -19.71 4.98
N VAL A 302 -2.95 -20.16 4.73
CA VAL A 302 -3.52 -20.22 3.38
C VAL A 302 -3.61 -18.82 2.76
N ALA A 303 -4.07 -17.82 3.53
CA ALA A 303 -4.20 -16.45 3.05
C ALA A 303 -2.84 -15.82 2.72
N VAL A 304 -1.84 -16.00 3.59
CA VAL A 304 -0.45 -15.56 3.36
C VAL A 304 0.12 -16.20 2.10
N ILE A 305 -0.09 -17.49 1.91
CA ILE A 305 0.38 -18.19 0.71
C ILE A 305 -0.18 -17.54 -0.57
N LEU A 306 -1.48 -17.28 -0.60
CA LEU A 306 -2.13 -16.66 -1.76
C LEU A 306 -1.66 -15.22 -1.96
N ALA A 307 -1.60 -14.43 -0.90
CA ALA A 307 -1.16 -13.04 -0.95
C ALA A 307 0.30 -12.89 -1.41
N ARG A 308 1.19 -13.81 -1.01
CA ARG A 308 2.59 -13.84 -1.46
C ARG A 308 2.73 -14.06 -2.96
N GLU A 309 1.84 -14.87 -3.55
CA GLU A 309 1.80 -15.09 -5.00
C GLU A 309 1.07 -13.97 -5.77
N GLY A 310 0.72 -12.88 -5.09
CA GLY A 310 0.12 -11.70 -5.68
C GLY A 310 -1.41 -11.76 -5.82
N PHE A 311 -2.07 -12.80 -5.30
CA PHE A 311 -3.53 -12.81 -5.25
C PHE A 311 -4.04 -11.82 -4.22
N VAL A 312 -5.14 -11.15 -4.53
CA VAL A 312 -5.67 -10.09 -3.67
C VAL A 312 -6.60 -10.67 -2.61
N PRO A 313 -6.39 -10.43 -1.31
CA PRO A 313 -7.33 -10.85 -0.29
C PRO A 313 -8.64 -10.05 -0.40
N TYR A 314 -9.80 -10.71 -0.27
CA TYR A 314 -11.10 -10.04 -0.29
C TYR A 314 -11.30 -9.14 0.94
N GLY A 315 -11.84 -7.95 0.74
CA GLY A 315 -12.01 -6.95 1.80
C GLY A 315 -10.73 -6.16 2.09
N LEU A 316 -9.76 -6.16 1.16
CA LEU A 316 -8.59 -5.30 1.25
C LEU A 316 -8.97 -3.85 0.93
N ASP A 317 -8.72 -2.94 1.86
CA ASP A 317 -9.01 -1.52 1.69
C ASP A 317 -8.31 -0.93 0.46
N GLY A 318 -9.06 -0.14 -0.31
CA GLY A 318 -8.57 0.53 -1.52
C GLY A 318 -8.44 -0.38 -2.75
N VAL A 319 -9.03 -1.58 -2.71
CA VAL A 319 -9.23 -2.43 -3.89
C VAL A 319 -10.69 -2.44 -4.31
N GLU A 320 -10.95 -2.14 -5.59
CA GLU A 320 -12.28 -2.30 -6.18
C GLU A 320 -12.51 -3.76 -6.59
N HIS A 321 -13.16 -4.51 -5.69
CA HIS A 321 -13.49 -5.91 -5.91
C HIS A 321 -14.58 -6.14 -6.97
N ALA A 322 -15.09 -5.08 -7.60
CA ALA A 322 -15.89 -5.20 -8.82
C ALA A 322 -15.04 -5.61 -10.03
N ASP A 323 -13.77 -5.18 -10.07
CA ASP A 323 -12.87 -5.39 -11.20
C ASP A 323 -11.78 -6.44 -10.90
N VAL A 324 -11.33 -6.48 -9.64
CA VAL A 324 -10.25 -7.36 -9.18
C VAL A 324 -10.80 -8.46 -8.27
N PRO A 325 -10.86 -9.72 -8.72
CA PRO A 325 -11.36 -10.81 -7.90
C PRO A 325 -10.44 -11.04 -6.70
N GLY A 326 -11.04 -11.05 -5.52
CA GLY A 326 -10.37 -11.40 -4.28
C GLY A 326 -10.46 -12.89 -3.96
N PHE A 327 -9.61 -13.37 -3.05
CA PHE A 327 -9.79 -14.67 -2.41
C PHE A 327 -10.40 -14.53 -1.02
N LEU A 328 -11.18 -15.52 -0.59
CA LEU A 328 -11.70 -15.63 0.78
C LEU A 328 -11.46 -17.05 1.31
N THR A 329 -10.73 -17.16 2.41
CA THR A 329 -10.45 -18.41 3.11
C THR A 329 -11.46 -18.64 4.23
N VAL A 330 -12.07 -19.83 4.25
CA VAL A 330 -13.17 -20.18 5.15
C VAL A 330 -12.84 -21.49 5.85
N ALA A 331 -13.06 -21.53 7.17
CA ALA A 331 -12.86 -22.75 7.94
C ALA A 331 -13.88 -23.83 7.54
N CYS A 332 -13.49 -25.09 7.63
CA CYS A 332 -14.44 -26.20 7.61
C CYS A 332 -14.74 -26.64 9.05
N PRO A 333 -15.91 -26.29 9.64
CA PRO A 333 -16.19 -26.62 11.04
C PRO A 333 -16.16 -28.13 11.32
N SER A 334 -16.54 -28.93 10.33
CA SER A 334 -16.56 -30.39 10.41
C SER A 334 -15.20 -31.05 10.19
N ARG A 335 -14.19 -30.29 9.72
CA ARG A 335 -12.85 -30.81 9.39
C ARG A 335 -11.77 -29.75 9.68
N PRO A 336 -11.19 -29.73 10.89
CA PRO A 336 -10.23 -28.70 11.30
C PRO A 336 -8.96 -28.59 10.45
N GLY A 337 -8.55 -29.68 9.78
CA GLY A 337 -7.44 -29.72 8.83
C GLY A 337 -7.80 -29.30 7.41
N HIS A 338 -9.02 -28.76 7.20
CA HIS A 338 -9.53 -28.40 5.88
C HIS A 338 -9.91 -26.92 5.82
N VAL A 339 -9.54 -26.30 4.70
CA VAL A 339 -9.89 -24.90 4.38
C VAL A 339 -10.54 -24.85 3.02
N LYS A 340 -11.55 -24.00 2.88
CA LYS A 340 -12.12 -23.67 1.57
C LYS A 340 -11.64 -22.30 1.15
N VAL A 341 -11.19 -22.18 -0.09
CA VAL A 341 -10.79 -20.91 -0.70
C VAL A 341 -11.76 -20.60 -1.81
N TYR A 342 -12.48 -19.50 -1.65
CA TYR A 342 -13.42 -18.99 -2.63
C TYR A 342 -12.80 -17.86 -3.41
N ARG A 343 -13.17 -17.74 -4.67
CA ARG A 343 -12.95 -16.55 -5.49
C ARG A 343 -14.15 -15.64 -5.33
N VAL A 344 -13.94 -14.42 -4.88
CA VAL A 344 -14.99 -13.43 -4.60
C VAL A 344 -14.83 -12.25 -5.55
N LEU A 345 -15.91 -11.87 -6.21
CA LEU A 345 -15.95 -10.69 -7.09
C LEU A 345 -17.30 -10.00 -6.89
N GLU A 346 -17.29 -8.71 -6.57
CA GLU A 346 -18.51 -7.94 -6.37
C GLU A 346 -19.12 -7.57 -7.73
N PRO A 347 -20.46 -7.42 -7.84
CA PRO A 347 -21.49 -7.76 -6.84
C PRO A 347 -21.84 -9.26 -6.83
N TRP A 348 -21.18 -10.07 -7.65
CA TRP A 348 -21.53 -11.48 -7.89
C TRP A 348 -21.25 -12.42 -6.71
N GLY A 349 -20.52 -11.95 -5.69
CA GLY A 349 -20.16 -12.73 -4.51
C GLY A 349 -19.16 -13.84 -4.82
N SER A 350 -19.19 -14.92 -4.05
CA SER A 350 -18.30 -16.09 -4.23
C SER A 350 -18.79 -17.09 -5.28
N GLY A 351 -19.91 -16.81 -5.96
CA GLY A 351 -20.58 -17.73 -6.87
C GLY A 351 -20.05 -17.67 -8.30
N ARG A 352 -20.28 -18.74 -9.06
CA ARG A 352 -20.00 -18.77 -10.49
C ARG A 352 -20.87 -17.73 -11.23
N PRO A 353 -20.30 -16.90 -12.13
CA PRO A 353 -21.09 -16.00 -12.97
C PRO A 353 -22.04 -16.79 -13.88
N SER A 354 -23.32 -16.41 -13.93
CA SER A 354 -24.32 -17.07 -14.76
C SER A 354 -24.03 -16.89 -16.27
N PRO A 355 -24.14 -17.97 -17.08
CA PRO A 355 -23.98 -17.88 -18.53
C PRO A 355 -25.15 -17.10 -19.14
N GLY A 356 -24.97 -15.80 -19.36
CA GLY A 356 -25.98 -14.93 -19.97
C GLY A 356 -25.93 -13.47 -19.54
N GLN A 357 -25.31 -13.16 -18.39
CA GLN A 357 -25.07 -11.79 -17.95
C GLN A 357 -23.67 -11.32 -18.40
N GLY A 358 -23.55 -10.92 -19.66
CA GLY A 358 -22.55 -9.95 -20.14
C GLY A 358 -21.06 -10.35 -20.24
N ALA A 359 -20.56 -11.37 -19.57
CA ALA A 359 -19.12 -11.68 -19.62
C ALA A 359 -18.81 -12.86 -20.56
N VAL A 360 -18.60 -12.58 -21.85
CA VAL A 360 -17.93 -13.54 -22.74
C VAL A 360 -16.57 -13.88 -22.11
N GLY A 361 -16.40 -15.12 -21.64
CA GLY A 361 -15.18 -15.59 -20.97
C GLY A 361 -15.16 -15.51 -19.43
N GLY A 362 -16.22 -15.02 -18.77
CA GLY A 362 -16.28 -14.90 -17.30
C GLY A 362 -16.13 -16.23 -16.55
N GLY A 363 -16.79 -17.29 -17.03
CA GLY A 363 -16.63 -18.65 -16.48
C GLY A 363 -15.22 -19.21 -16.69
N GLN A 364 -14.60 -18.96 -17.85
CA GLN A 364 -13.22 -19.40 -18.12
C GLN A 364 -12.19 -18.67 -17.26
N ARG A 365 -12.41 -17.37 -16.94
CA ARG A 365 -11.59 -16.64 -15.98
C ARG A 365 -11.77 -17.20 -14.57
N PHE A 366 -13.02 -17.47 -14.15
CA PHE A 366 -13.32 -18.08 -12.86
C PHE A 366 -12.59 -19.43 -12.66
N ASP A 367 -12.69 -20.34 -13.63
CA ASP A 367 -12.02 -21.65 -13.56
C ASP A 367 -10.49 -21.53 -13.57
N ARG A 368 -9.95 -20.56 -14.33
CA ARG A 368 -8.51 -20.27 -14.38
C ARG A 368 -7.99 -19.78 -13.04
N ASP A 369 -8.73 -18.88 -12.39
CA ASP A 369 -8.37 -18.31 -11.10
C ASP A 369 -8.37 -19.40 -10.01
N LEU A 370 -9.41 -20.25 -9.94
CA LEU A 370 -9.45 -21.38 -9.01
C LEU A 370 -8.31 -22.39 -9.27
N ALA A 371 -8.03 -22.69 -10.54
CA ALA A 371 -6.90 -23.54 -10.89
C ALA A 371 -5.56 -22.92 -10.48
N ALA A 372 -5.42 -21.59 -10.57
CA ALA A 372 -4.23 -20.87 -10.12
C ALA A 372 -4.08 -20.91 -8.59
N TYR A 373 -5.17 -20.71 -7.84
CA TYR A 373 -5.18 -20.87 -6.38
C TYR A 373 -4.76 -22.29 -5.98
N ALA A 374 -5.35 -23.32 -6.60
CA ALA A 374 -5.01 -24.72 -6.29
C ALA A 374 -3.54 -25.06 -6.59
N ARG A 375 -3.00 -24.58 -7.73
CA ARG A 375 -1.57 -24.76 -8.06
C ARG A 375 -0.66 -24.07 -7.05
N CYS A 376 -0.96 -22.83 -6.67
CA CYS A 376 -0.20 -22.08 -5.67
C CYS A 376 -0.22 -22.78 -4.30
N LEU A 377 -1.38 -23.26 -3.87
CA LEU A 377 -1.56 -23.86 -2.56
C LEU A 377 -0.98 -25.27 -2.45
N THR A 378 -0.83 -25.99 -3.57
CA THR A 378 -0.25 -27.34 -3.59
C THR A 378 1.25 -27.27 -3.35
N ARG A 379 1.71 -27.77 -2.19
CA ARG A 379 3.12 -27.75 -1.77
C ARG A 379 3.39 -28.87 -0.75
N PRO A 380 4.65 -29.16 -0.38
CA PRO A 380 4.94 -30.17 0.63
C PRO A 380 4.11 -29.96 1.90
N GLY A 381 3.38 -31.00 2.34
CA GLY A 381 2.49 -30.96 3.51
C GLY A 381 1.08 -30.40 3.28
N ILE A 382 0.78 -29.86 2.09
CA ILE A 382 -0.52 -29.24 1.77
C ILE A 382 -1.02 -29.76 0.42
N ARG A 383 -2.22 -30.35 0.43
CA ARG A 383 -2.93 -30.73 -0.79
C ARG A 383 -4.01 -29.71 -1.10
N ALA A 384 -4.06 -29.21 -2.33
CA ALA A 384 -5.14 -28.33 -2.77
C ALA A 384 -5.71 -28.83 -4.09
N ALA A 385 -7.04 -28.86 -4.19
CA ALA A 385 -7.74 -29.26 -5.39
C ALA A 385 -8.99 -28.41 -5.60
N VAL A 386 -9.35 -28.15 -6.85
CA VAL A 386 -10.62 -27.51 -7.18
C VAL A 386 -11.75 -28.50 -6.90
N ASP A 387 -12.74 -28.08 -6.13
CA ASP A 387 -13.95 -28.83 -5.79
C ASP A 387 -15.18 -27.94 -6.05
N GLY A 388 -15.84 -28.14 -7.19
CA GLY A 388 -16.92 -27.25 -7.63
C GLY A 388 -16.45 -25.79 -7.80
N ASP A 389 -17.09 -24.85 -7.09
CA ASP A 389 -16.81 -23.42 -7.18
C ASP A 389 -15.80 -22.90 -6.13
N HIS A 390 -14.98 -23.78 -5.56
CA HIS A 390 -13.95 -23.40 -4.60
C HIS A 390 -12.71 -24.31 -4.69
N VAL A 391 -11.63 -23.92 -4.02
CA VAL A 391 -10.48 -24.80 -3.78
C VAL A 391 -10.59 -25.39 -2.39
N GLN A 392 -10.57 -26.71 -2.31
CA GLN A 392 -10.45 -27.45 -1.07
C GLN A 392 -8.96 -27.66 -0.75
N VAL A 393 -8.54 -27.17 0.40
CA VAL A 393 -7.19 -27.33 0.94
C VAL A 393 -7.24 -28.32 2.10
N GLU A 394 -6.27 -29.21 2.16
CA GLU A 394 -6.08 -30.24 3.18
C GLU A 394 -4.63 -30.21 3.69
N PHE A 395 -4.47 -30.17 5.01
CA PHE A 395 -3.18 -30.26 5.67
C PHE A 395 -2.85 -31.72 5.98
N ILE A 396 -1.82 -32.26 5.31
CA ILE A 396 -1.39 -33.66 5.45
C ILE A 396 -0.60 -33.86 6.76
N ALA A 397 -0.01 -32.79 7.29
CA ALA A 397 0.65 -32.73 8.58
C ALA A 397 0.19 -31.49 9.36
N ALA A 398 0.40 -31.46 10.67
CA ALA A 398 0.11 -30.29 11.48
C ALA A 398 0.85 -29.05 10.90
N PRO A 399 0.16 -27.94 10.65
CA PRO A 399 0.78 -26.78 10.04
C PRO A 399 1.71 -26.11 11.04
N THR A 400 3.01 -26.23 10.83
CA THR A 400 4.01 -25.39 11.49
C THR A 400 4.13 -24.09 10.71
N LEU A 401 3.41 -23.05 11.14
CA LEU A 401 3.89 -21.67 11.10
C LEU A 401 3.04 -20.76 12.01
N LEU A 402 3.73 -19.75 12.56
CA LEU A 402 3.34 -18.79 13.60
C LEU A 402 3.60 -19.29 15.03
N GLY A 403 4.60 -18.67 15.65
CA GLY A 403 5.08 -18.99 16.99
C GLY A 403 3.96 -19.00 18.02
N ALA A 404 3.82 -20.15 18.69
CA ALA A 404 3.17 -20.20 19.98
C ALA A 404 4.03 -19.47 21.03
N PRO A 405 3.43 -18.80 22.02
CA PRO A 405 4.22 -18.19 23.08
C PRO A 405 4.82 -19.27 23.98
N GLY A 406 6.16 -19.30 24.06
CA GLY A 406 6.93 -19.87 25.17
C GLY A 406 7.21 -21.38 25.15
N GLY A 407 8.48 -21.75 25.07
CA GLY A 407 8.93 -23.14 25.30
C GLY A 407 10.40 -23.42 24.96
N ALA A 408 11.31 -22.85 25.75
CA ALA A 408 12.70 -23.27 26.02
C ALA A 408 13.54 -24.08 24.99
N SER A 409 14.67 -23.46 24.65
CA SER A 409 16.04 -24.02 24.67
C SER A 409 16.56 -24.86 23.51
N GLY A 410 17.83 -24.63 23.17
CA GLY A 410 18.68 -25.57 22.47
C GLY A 410 19.53 -24.87 21.42
N GLY A 411 20.77 -24.56 21.76
CA GLY A 411 21.64 -23.72 20.94
C GLY A 411 21.94 -24.28 19.55
N ASP A 412 22.01 -23.36 18.60
CA ASP A 412 23.15 -23.30 17.70
C ASP A 412 23.42 -21.83 17.35
N LYS A 413 24.60 -21.32 17.74
CA LYS A 413 25.03 -19.95 17.43
C LYS A 413 25.62 -19.91 16.02
N SER A 414 24.77 -20.17 15.03
CA SER A 414 25.07 -19.81 13.66
C SER A 414 24.72 -18.35 13.47
N ALA A 415 25.73 -17.49 13.39
CA ALA A 415 25.56 -16.08 13.06
C ALA A 415 24.78 -15.96 11.75
N LEU A 416 23.50 -15.56 11.83
CA LEU A 416 22.67 -15.18 10.70
C LEU A 416 23.36 -13.99 9.99
N ARG A 417 24.15 -14.29 8.97
CA ARG A 417 24.68 -13.30 8.02
C ARG A 417 23.57 -12.99 7.02
N MET A 418 22.85 -11.90 7.25
CA MET A 418 21.87 -11.39 6.28
C MET A 418 22.56 -10.59 5.18
N PRO A 419 22.12 -10.70 3.91
CA PRO A 419 22.64 -9.85 2.84
C PRO A 419 22.30 -8.37 3.06
N MET A 420 23.24 -7.53 2.64
CA MET A 420 23.35 -6.10 2.96
C MET A 420 22.45 -5.24 2.07
N TRP A 421 21.18 -5.08 2.44
CA TRP A 421 20.27 -4.09 1.84
C TRP A 421 19.46 -3.34 2.91
N LEU A 422 20.15 -2.75 3.89
CA LEU A 422 19.61 -1.65 4.67
C LEU A 422 19.96 -0.35 3.92
N ARG A 423 19.04 0.14 3.10
CA ARG A 423 19.16 1.48 2.52
C ARG A 423 18.22 2.44 3.26
N PRO A 424 18.68 3.63 3.68
CA PRO A 424 17.80 4.77 3.77
C PRO A 424 17.38 5.13 2.35
N ILE A 425 16.11 4.90 2.00
CA ILE A 425 15.60 5.24 0.67
C ILE A 425 15.31 6.75 0.64
N GLY A 426 16.30 7.51 0.16
CA GLY A 426 16.04 8.69 -0.66
C GLY A 426 15.68 8.20 -2.06
N TRP A 427 14.53 8.65 -2.57
CA TRP A 427 13.89 8.06 -3.74
C TRP A 427 14.60 8.44 -5.05
N ASP A 428 15.13 7.43 -5.74
CA ASP A 428 15.23 7.41 -7.20
C ASP A 428 13.89 6.91 -7.77
N GLN A 429 13.40 7.59 -8.81
CA GLN A 429 12.17 7.37 -9.62
C GLN A 429 10.83 7.95 -9.13
#